data_AF-A0A524DM85-F1
#
_entry.id   AF-A0A524DM85-F1
#
_cell.length_a   1.000
_cell.length_b   1.000
_cell.length_c   1.000
_cell.angle_alpha   90.00
_cell.angle_beta   90.00
_cell.angle_gamma   90.00
#
_symmetry.space_group_name_H-M   'P 1'
#
loop_
_entity.id
_entity.type
_entity.pdbx_description
1 polymer ?
#
loop_
_entity_poly.entity_id
_entity_poly.type
_entity_poly.pdbx_seq_one_letter_code
_entity_poly.pdbx_strand_id
1 'polypeptide(L)'
;MIEIFFSILLNAIPLIILILPLFFIWKSYYGKFYFRIVLGIIVFYLIYWVLPLIFQVGESPNKLVSEEATEQSIALGIRYIAAHIGSLIALFAFYPLVTLPFIFLVAPLLSLIYLFNYLRKEEGTIKENLAKITYEFEESPFKKIQKELLRNDWSREKEILKLMIVLLPISLYLLQTILDISGLQNISLTTGETALGWFIEILMVYIATFIFSIELLFSSQIAFKGRYFGEQLRNQTYRSLYSVGAPISILSLILFV
;
A
#
# COMPACT_ATOMS: atom_id res chain seq x y z
N MET A 1 -20.21 -23.15 16.16
CA MET A 1 -19.02 -23.74 15.48
C MET A 1 -19.27 -23.94 13.99
N ILE A 2 -20.27 -24.73 13.57
CA ILE A 2 -20.64 -24.91 12.15
C ILE A 2 -21.04 -23.58 11.47
N GLU A 3 -21.78 -22.71 12.16
CA GLU A 3 -22.19 -21.39 11.64
C GLU A 3 -21.01 -20.45 11.37
N ILE A 4 -19.95 -20.52 12.18
CA ILE A 4 -18.70 -19.76 11.97
C ILE A 4 -18.03 -20.26 10.69
N PHE A 5 -17.97 -21.58 10.50
CA PHE A 5 -17.42 -22.19 9.30
C PHE A 5 -18.20 -21.81 8.05
N PHE A 6 -19.55 -21.83 8.11
CA PHE A 6 -20.40 -21.37 7.00
C PHE A 6 -20.25 -19.88 6.72
N SER A 7 -20.12 -19.04 7.75
CA SER A 7 -19.89 -17.61 7.59
C SER A 7 -18.55 -17.34 6.91
N ILE A 8 -17.47 -18.02 7.33
CA ILE A 8 -16.15 -17.92 6.69
C ILE A 8 -16.21 -18.41 5.23
N LEU A 9 -16.89 -19.52 4.97
CA LEU A 9 -17.04 -20.07 3.62
C LEU A 9 -17.80 -19.11 2.71
N LEU A 10 -18.91 -18.54 3.18
CA LEU A 10 -19.72 -17.58 2.42
C LEU A 10 -18.93 -16.32 2.07
N ASN A 11 -18.12 -15.86 3.01
CA ASN A 11 -17.20 -14.73 2.87
C ASN A 11 -16.02 -15.02 1.92
N ALA A 12 -15.61 -16.30 1.81
CA ALA A 12 -14.57 -16.73 0.87
C ALA A 12 -15.06 -16.88 -0.59
N ILE A 13 -16.36 -17.07 -0.83
CA ILE A 13 -16.93 -17.25 -2.18
C ILE A 13 -16.56 -16.08 -3.14
N PRO A 14 -16.72 -14.79 -2.75
CA PRO A 14 -16.26 -13.65 -3.53
C PRO A 14 -14.79 -13.74 -3.97
N LEU A 15 -13.90 -14.15 -3.06
CA LEU A 15 -12.47 -14.32 -3.37
C LEU A 15 -12.24 -15.46 -4.36
N ILE A 16 -12.93 -16.59 -4.19
CA ILE A 16 -12.83 -17.73 -5.10
C ILE A 16 -13.25 -17.32 -6.52
N ILE A 17 -14.33 -16.54 -6.64
CA ILE A 17 -14.81 -16.02 -7.93
C ILE A 17 -13.78 -15.08 -8.56
N LEU A 18 -13.13 -14.22 -7.78
CA LEU A 18 -12.06 -13.32 -8.27
C LEU A 18 -10.79 -14.07 -8.70
N ILE A 19 -10.48 -15.21 -8.08
CA ILE A 19 -9.31 -16.01 -8.44
C ILE A 19 -9.58 -16.84 -9.71
N LEU A 20 -10.83 -17.25 -9.96
CA LEU A 20 -11.19 -18.19 -11.02
C LEU A 20 -10.69 -17.78 -12.43
N PRO A 21 -10.79 -16.51 -12.88
CA PRO A 21 -10.26 -16.10 -14.17
C PRO A 21 -8.74 -16.32 -14.32
N LEU A 22 -7.97 -16.24 -13.22
CA LEU A 22 -6.51 -16.37 -13.25
C LEU A 22 -6.05 -17.71 -13.83
N PHE A 23 -6.78 -18.80 -13.57
CA PHE A 23 -6.45 -20.12 -14.10
C PHE A 23 -6.43 -20.16 -15.63
N PHE A 24 -7.27 -19.35 -16.28
CA PHE A 24 -7.37 -19.29 -17.74
C PHE A 24 -6.37 -18.33 -18.38
N ILE A 25 -6.06 -17.21 -17.72
CA ILE A 25 -5.25 -16.12 -18.32
C ILE A 25 -3.81 -16.04 -17.80
N TRP A 26 -3.38 -16.91 -16.86
CA TRP A 26 -2.09 -16.83 -16.14
C TRP A 26 -0.84 -16.60 -16.99
N LYS A 27 -0.81 -17.17 -18.21
CA LYS A 27 0.35 -17.09 -19.12
C LYS A 27 0.42 -15.78 -19.90
N SER A 28 -0.65 -14.99 -19.94
CA SER A 28 -0.72 -13.72 -20.65
C SER A 28 -0.24 -12.55 -19.78
N TYR A 29 0.25 -11.48 -20.41
CA TYR A 29 0.51 -10.20 -19.75
C TYR A 29 -0.69 -9.72 -18.93
N TYR A 30 -1.89 -9.80 -19.51
CA TYR A 30 -3.13 -9.40 -18.83
C TYR A 30 -3.41 -10.26 -17.60
N GLY A 31 -3.07 -11.55 -17.64
CA GLY A 31 -3.20 -12.43 -16.48
C GLY A 31 -2.18 -12.15 -15.39
N LYS A 32 -0.93 -11.82 -15.75
CA LYS A 32 0.09 -11.39 -14.78
C LYS A 32 -0.28 -10.07 -14.12
N PHE A 33 -0.83 -9.12 -14.87
CA PHE A 33 -1.35 -7.87 -14.32
C PHE A 33 -2.56 -8.11 -13.42
N TYR A 34 -3.54 -8.90 -13.89
CA TYR A 34 -4.71 -9.28 -13.12
C TYR A 34 -4.33 -9.99 -11.80
N PHE A 35 -3.32 -10.86 -11.83
CA PHE A 35 -2.81 -11.52 -10.62
C PHE A 35 -2.36 -10.53 -9.56
N ARG A 36 -1.63 -9.48 -9.95
CA ARG A 36 -1.18 -8.45 -9.00
C ARG A 36 -2.36 -7.71 -8.37
N ILE A 37 -3.40 -7.42 -9.14
CA ILE A 37 -4.62 -6.79 -8.63
C ILE A 37 -5.34 -7.72 -7.66
N VAL A 38 -5.59 -8.97 -8.05
CA VAL A 38 -6.27 -9.97 -7.22
C VAL A 38 -5.51 -10.20 -5.91
N LEU A 39 -4.18 -10.28 -5.96
CA LEU A 39 -3.35 -10.40 -4.77
C LEU A 39 -3.51 -9.19 -3.84
N GLY A 40 -3.57 -7.97 -4.38
CA GLY A 40 -3.87 -6.77 -3.61
C GLY A 40 -5.24 -6.82 -2.94
N ILE A 41 -6.29 -7.23 -3.67
CA ILE A 41 -7.65 -7.39 -3.13
C ILE A 41 -7.68 -8.45 -2.02
N ILE A 42 -7.01 -9.58 -2.20
CA ILE A 42 -6.93 -10.64 -1.18
C ILE A 42 -6.25 -10.12 0.09
N VAL A 43 -5.11 -9.43 -0.03
CA VAL A 43 -4.41 -8.87 1.14
C VAL A 43 -5.28 -7.83 1.85
N PHE A 44 -5.92 -6.93 1.10
CA PHE A 44 -6.85 -5.95 1.65
C PHE A 44 -8.01 -6.64 2.38
N TYR A 45 -8.59 -7.66 1.78
CA TYR A 45 -9.65 -8.46 2.38
C TYR A 45 -9.21 -9.10 3.70
N LEU A 46 -8.04 -9.73 3.74
CA LEU A 46 -7.51 -10.34 4.96
C LEU A 46 -7.32 -9.31 6.09
N ILE A 47 -6.84 -8.11 5.77
CA ILE A 47 -6.58 -7.06 6.76
C ILE A 47 -7.88 -6.41 7.26
N TYR A 48 -8.81 -6.06 6.37
CA TYR A 48 -9.98 -5.26 6.75
C TYR A 48 -11.21 -6.09 7.11
N TRP A 49 -11.31 -7.32 6.60
CA TRP A 49 -12.46 -8.19 6.88
C TRP A 49 -12.10 -9.32 7.84
N VAL A 50 -10.94 -9.98 7.67
CA VAL A 50 -10.61 -11.14 8.52
C VAL A 50 -9.97 -10.72 9.85
N LEU A 51 -9.08 -9.73 9.85
CA LEU A 51 -8.38 -9.30 11.07
C LEU A 51 -9.33 -8.78 12.16
N PRO A 52 -10.34 -7.93 11.87
CA PRO A 52 -11.26 -7.44 12.91
C PRO A 52 -12.13 -8.54 13.52
N LEU A 53 -12.47 -9.59 12.77
CA LEU A 53 -13.26 -10.72 13.27
C LEU A 53 -12.56 -11.45 14.44
N ILE A 54 -11.22 -11.43 14.49
CA ILE A 54 -10.44 -12.01 15.58
C ILE A 54 -10.56 -11.17 16.86
N PHE A 55 -10.82 -9.86 16.73
CA PHE A 55 -10.97 -8.93 17.85
C PHE A 55 -12.42 -8.77 18.32
N GLN A 56 -13.41 -9.26 17.56
CA GLN A 56 -14.84 -9.18 17.89
C GLN A 56 -15.38 -10.44 18.62
N VAL A 57 -14.50 -11.23 19.23
CA VAL A 57 -14.91 -12.45 19.95
C VAL A 57 -15.72 -12.07 21.20
N GLY A 58 -17.04 -12.21 21.12
CA GLY A 58 -17.97 -11.96 22.23
C GLY A 58 -19.14 -11.04 21.89
N GLU A 59 -19.12 -10.35 20.74
CA GLU A 59 -20.25 -9.54 20.29
C GLU A 59 -21.30 -10.41 19.57
N SER A 60 -22.58 -10.14 19.85
CA SER A 60 -23.67 -10.79 19.15
C SER A 60 -23.68 -10.34 17.69
N PRO A 61 -23.70 -11.25 16.70
CA PRO A 61 -23.71 -10.88 15.29
C PRO A 61 -24.89 -9.98 15.00
N ASN A 62 -24.66 -8.89 14.26
CA ASN A 62 -25.72 -8.03 13.77
C ASN A 62 -26.70 -8.89 12.96
N LYS A 63 -27.90 -9.11 13.52
CA LYS A 63 -28.96 -9.84 12.84
C LYS A 63 -29.37 -9.00 11.64
N LEU A 64 -29.08 -9.51 10.43
CA LEU A 64 -29.66 -8.99 9.21
C LEU A 64 -31.18 -9.10 9.37
N VAL A 65 -31.85 -7.97 9.57
CA VAL A 65 -33.32 -7.89 9.54
C VAL A 65 -33.72 -8.09 8.09
N SER A 66 -33.95 -9.34 7.70
CA SER A 66 -34.61 -9.63 6.42
C SER A 66 -36.10 -9.40 6.61
N GLU A 67 -36.59 -8.25 6.15
CA GLU A 67 -38.01 -8.12 5.85
C GLU A 67 -38.36 -9.20 4.81
N GLU A 68 -39.29 -10.08 5.19
CA GLU A 68 -40.01 -11.04 4.36
C GLU A 68 -39.17 -12.15 3.69
N ALA A 69 -39.07 -13.29 4.40
CA ALA A 69 -38.69 -14.56 3.81
C ALA A 69 -39.83 -15.10 2.92
N THR A 70 -39.94 -14.61 1.68
CA THR A 70 -40.77 -15.22 0.63
C THR A 70 -39.90 -15.62 -0.56
N GLU A 71 -39.72 -16.93 -0.74
CA GLU A 71 -39.36 -17.73 -1.94
C GLU A 71 -38.36 -17.21 -3.01
N GLN A 72 -37.66 -16.10 -2.82
CA GLN A 72 -36.59 -15.63 -3.72
C GLN A 72 -35.18 -15.85 -3.15
N SER A 73 -34.99 -16.91 -2.35
CA SER A 73 -33.76 -17.18 -1.61
C SER A 73 -32.50 -17.26 -2.49
N ILE A 74 -32.61 -17.85 -3.68
CA ILE A 74 -31.47 -17.98 -4.62
C ILE A 74 -31.15 -16.65 -5.30
N ALA A 75 -32.17 -15.90 -5.73
CA ALA A 75 -31.98 -14.60 -6.36
C ALA A 75 -31.39 -13.57 -5.37
N LEU A 76 -31.84 -13.60 -4.11
CA LEU A 76 -31.28 -12.81 -3.02
C LEU A 76 -29.83 -13.22 -2.71
N GLY A 77 -29.51 -14.52 -2.71
CA GLY A 77 -28.15 -15.01 -2.53
C GLY A 77 -27.18 -14.58 -3.65
N ILE A 78 -27.62 -14.64 -4.91
CA ILE A 78 -26.82 -14.17 -6.06
C ILE A 78 -26.62 -12.66 -5.98
N ARG A 79 -27.67 -11.89 -5.66
CA ARG A 79 -27.58 -10.44 -5.47
C ARG A 79 -26.63 -10.08 -4.33
N TYR A 80 -26.67 -10.82 -3.23
CA TYR A 80 -25.75 -10.65 -2.12
C TYR A 80 -24.29 -10.89 -2.55
N ILE A 81 -23.99 -12.00 -3.23
CA ILE A 81 -22.63 -12.29 -3.71
C ILE A 81 -22.14 -11.21 -4.69
N ALA A 82 -23.00 -10.80 -5.62
CA ALA A 82 -22.67 -9.75 -6.59
C ALA A 82 -22.42 -8.40 -5.92
N ALA A 83 -23.28 -8.00 -4.98
CA ALA A 83 -23.11 -6.78 -4.19
C ALA A 83 -21.84 -6.84 -3.32
N HIS A 84 -21.52 -8.00 -2.75
CA HIS A 84 -20.33 -8.19 -1.94
C HIS A 84 -19.05 -8.10 -2.78
N ILE A 85 -18.99 -8.76 -3.95
CA ILE A 85 -17.87 -8.61 -4.89
C ILE A 85 -17.72 -7.15 -5.33
N GLY A 86 -18.84 -6.51 -5.69
CA GLY A 86 -18.86 -5.10 -6.09
C GLY A 86 -18.32 -4.19 -4.98
N SER A 87 -18.75 -4.42 -3.74
CA SER A 87 -18.26 -3.71 -2.55
C SER A 87 -16.77 -3.92 -2.32
N LEU A 88 -16.26 -5.15 -2.42
CA LEU A 88 -14.83 -5.43 -2.26
C LEU A 88 -13.97 -4.72 -3.30
N ILE A 89 -14.37 -4.76 -4.56
CA ILE A 89 -13.67 -4.07 -5.64
C ILE A 89 -13.75 -2.56 -5.44
N ALA A 90 -14.95 -2.04 -5.12
CA ALA A 90 -15.16 -0.62 -4.92
C ALA A 90 -14.34 -0.08 -3.74
N LEU A 91 -14.35 -0.76 -2.59
CA LEU A 91 -13.55 -0.37 -1.42
C LEU A 91 -12.05 -0.43 -1.71
N PHE A 92 -11.57 -1.50 -2.36
CA PHE A 92 -10.16 -1.61 -2.75
C PHE A 92 -9.74 -0.50 -3.72
N ALA A 93 -10.59 -0.14 -4.68
CA ALA A 93 -10.30 0.92 -5.65
C ALA A 93 -10.42 2.32 -5.04
N PHE A 94 -11.40 2.53 -4.15
CA PHE A 94 -11.66 3.80 -3.47
C PHE A 94 -10.56 4.14 -2.48
N TYR A 95 -10.02 3.14 -1.76
CA TYR A 95 -8.99 3.36 -0.76
C TYR A 95 -7.76 4.14 -1.28
N PRO A 96 -7.05 3.73 -2.35
CA PRO A 96 -5.94 4.52 -2.88
C PRO A 96 -6.38 5.85 -3.51
N LEU A 97 -7.58 5.91 -4.10
CA LEU A 97 -8.04 7.10 -4.84
C LEU A 97 -8.54 8.22 -3.93
N VAL A 98 -9.22 7.87 -2.84
CA VAL A 98 -9.92 8.83 -1.97
C VAL A 98 -9.28 8.91 -0.59
N THR A 99 -8.76 7.80 -0.06
CA THR A 99 -8.06 7.80 1.22
C THR A 99 -6.59 8.20 1.06
N LEU A 100 -5.95 7.86 -0.08
CA LEU A 100 -4.54 8.17 -0.35
C LEU A 100 -4.26 9.21 -1.46
N PRO A 101 -5.16 10.18 -1.81
CA PRO A 101 -4.89 11.14 -2.88
C PRO A 101 -3.68 12.02 -2.56
N PHE A 102 -3.40 12.21 -1.26
CA PHE A 102 -2.21 12.91 -0.79
C PHE A 102 -0.92 12.29 -1.34
N ILE A 103 -0.82 10.96 -1.42
CA ILE A 103 0.35 10.28 -2.00
C ILE A 103 0.52 10.71 -3.46
N PHE A 104 -0.54 10.66 -4.25
CA PHE A 104 -0.50 10.94 -5.69
C PHE A 104 -0.31 12.43 -6.01
N LEU A 105 -0.74 13.33 -5.14
CA LEU A 105 -0.58 14.77 -5.33
C LEU A 105 0.76 15.29 -4.79
N VAL A 106 1.20 14.79 -3.64
CA VAL A 106 2.38 15.31 -2.93
C VAL A 106 3.65 14.61 -3.35
N ALA A 107 3.63 13.32 -3.70
CA ALA A 107 4.83 12.62 -4.15
C ALA A 107 5.46 13.25 -5.40
N PRO A 108 4.70 13.70 -6.44
CA PRO A 108 5.26 14.46 -7.54
C PRO A 108 5.94 15.76 -7.10
N LEU A 109 5.34 16.50 -6.18
CA LEU A 109 5.93 17.75 -5.66
C LEU A 109 7.25 17.47 -4.92
N LEU A 110 7.28 16.45 -4.06
CA LEU A 110 8.51 16.02 -3.38
C LEU A 110 9.58 15.58 -4.38
N SER A 111 9.20 14.86 -5.43
CA SER A 111 10.13 14.44 -6.48
C SER A 111 10.80 15.65 -7.16
N LEU A 112 10.03 16.71 -7.44
CA LEU A 112 10.55 17.95 -8.01
C LEU A 112 11.48 18.68 -7.02
N ILE A 113 11.13 18.71 -5.73
CA ILE A 113 11.98 19.31 -4.68
C ILE A 113 13.32 18.58 -4.60
N TYR A 114 13.33 17.25 -4.65
CA TYR A 114 14.55 16.45 -4.67
C TYR A 114 15.42 16.77 -5.89
N LEU A 115 14.81 16.79 -7.08
CA LEU A 115 15.51 17.12 -8.31
C LEU A 115 16.10 18.53 -8.25
N PHE A 116 15.31 19.52 -7.81
CA PHE A 116 15.75 20.91 -7.70
C PHE A 116 16.91 21.08 -6.71
N ASN A 117 16.80 20.46 -5.53
CA ASN A 117 17.85 20.51 -4.51
C ASN A 117 19.14 19.81 -4.97
N TYR A 118 19.03 18.75 -5.76
CA TYR A 118 20.18 18.09 -6.37
C TYR A 118 20.88 19.02 -7.37
N LEU A 119 20.14 19.57 -8.32
CA LEU A 119 20.69 20.47 -9.36
C LEU A 119 21.28 21.75 -8.80
N ARG A 120 20.77 22.24 -7.66
CA ARG A 120 21.31 23.42 -6.97
C ARG A 120 22.66 23.16 -6.29
N LYS A 121 22.96 21.92 -5.92
CA LYS A 121 24.24 21.54 -5.29
C LYS A 121 25.36 21.33 -6.31
N GLU A 122 25.01 21.15 -7.58
CA GLU A 122 25.94 20.98 -8.69
C GLU A 122 26.49 22.33 -9.16
N GLU A 123 27.73 22.33 -9.67
CA GLU A 123 28.40 23.54 -10.17
C GLU A 123 27.65 24.18 -11.35
N GLY A 124 27.54 25.51 -11.35
CA GLY A 124 26.88 26.31 -12.39
C GLY A 124 25.53 26.90 -11.96
N THR A 125 24.80 27.48 -12.90
CA THR A 125 23.46 28.00 -12.63
C THR A 125 22.40 26.90 -12.75
N ILE A 126 21.29 27.02 -12.01
CA ILE A 126 20.17 26.04 -12.10
C ILE A 126 19.66 25.92 -13.54
N LYS A 127 19.64 27.03 -14.28
CA LYS A 127 19.21 27.05 -15.69
C LYS A 127 20.13 26.20 -16.58
N GLU A 128 21.44 26.30 -16.39
CA GLU A 128 22.40 25.46 -17.11
C GLU A 128 22.29 23.98 -16.72
N ASN A 129 22.08 23.70 -15.43
CA ASN A 129 21.96 22.32 -14.95
C ASN A 129 20.66 21.67 -15.43
N LEU A 130 19.54 22.41 -15.48
CA LEU A 130 18.30 21.94 -16.08
C LEU A 130 18.48 21.60 -17.58
N ALA A 131 19.24 22.41 -18.32
CA ALA A 131 19.51 22.15 -19.74
C ALA A 131 20.35 20.89 -19.99
N LYS A 132 21.08 20.41 -18.98
CA LYS A 132 21.90 19.19 -19.04
C LYS A 132 21.15 17.93 -18.62
N ILE A 133 19.88 18.05 -18.26
CA ILE A 133 19.04 16.89 -17.93
C ILE A 133 18.70 16.15 -19.23
N THR A 134 18.96 14.87 -19.22
CA THR A 134 18.62 13.94 -20.30
C THR A 134 17.74 12.82 -19.75
N TYR A 135 17.14 12.06 -20.64
CA TYR A 135 16.40 10.86 -20.28
C TYR A 135 17.10 9.63 -20.85
N GLU A 136 17.31 8.62 -20.02
CA GLU A 136 17.88 7.33 -20.43
C GLU A 136 16.76 6.31 -20.66
N PHE A 137 16.02 6.49 -21.77
CA PHE A 137 15.05 5.50 -22.23
C PHE A 137 15.69 4.58 -23.28
N GLU A 138 16.13 3.39 -22.87
CA GLU A 138 16.59 2.34 -23.80
C GLU A 138 15.41 1.68 -24.56
N GLU A 139 14.26 1.57 -23.90
CA GLU A 139 13.01 1.01 -24.44
C GLU A 139 11.83 1.87 -23.98
N SER A 140 10.69 1.81 -24.70
CA SER A 140 9.46 2.49 -24.29
C SER A 140 9.03 2.05 -22.87
N PRO A 141 8.58 2.98 -22.00
CA PRO A 141 8.15 2.66 -20.63
C PRO A 141 7.09 1.54 -20.59
N PHE A 142 6.18 1.51 -21.55
CA PHE A 142 5.15 0.48 -21.64
C PHE A 142 5.73 -0.91 -21.93
N LYS A 143 6.70 -0.99 -22.84
CA LYS A 143 7.40 -2.25 -23.17
C LYS A 143 8.23 -2.76 -21.99
N LYS A 144 8.89 -1.84 -21.27
CA LYS A 144 9.64 -2.16 -20.05
C LYS A 144 8.74 -2.78 -18.97
N ILE A 145 7.62 -2.13 -18.66
CA ILE A 145 6.62 -2.64 -17.70
C ILE A 145 6.08 -4.00 -18.14
N GLN A 146 5.76 -4.17 -19.43
CA GLN A 146 5.29 -5.44 -19.96
C GLN A 146 6.32 -6.57 -19.79
N LYS A 147 7.60 -6.28 -20.07
CA LYS A 147 8.72 -7.23 -19.92
C LYS A 147 8.93 -7.61 -18.46
N GLU A 148 8.91 -6.64 -17.54
CA GLU A 148 9.01 -6.85 -16.09
C GLU A 148 7.86 -7.73 -15.56
N LEU A 149 6.63 -7.45 -15.99
CA LEU A 149 5.44 -8.23 -15.62
C LEU A 149 5.51 -9.68 -16.12
N LEU A 150 5.96 -9.90 -17.35
CA LEU A 150 6.13 -11.25 -17.91
C LEU A 150 7.25 -12.03 -17.23
N ARG A 151 8.33 -11.35 -16.82
CA ARG A 151 9.44 -11.94 -16.04
C ARG A 151 9.05 -12.24 -14.59
N ASN A 152 7.86 -11.81 -14.16
CA ASN A 152 7.37 -11.97 -12.79
C ASN A 152 8.36 -11.40 -11.76
N ASP A 153 8.96 -10.25 -12.07
CA ASP A 153 9.92 -9.60 -11.18
C ASP A 153 9.18 -8.86 -10.06
N TRP A 154 9.51 -9.20 -8.81
CA TRP A 154 8.95 -8.61 -7.58
C TRP A 154 10.02 -7.89 -6.75
N SER A 155 11.22 -7.70 -7.30
CA SER A 155 12.36 -7.11 -6.58
C SER A 155 12.01 -5.74 -5.98
N ARG A 156 11.38 -4.88 -6.77
CA ARG A 156 10.96 -3.53 -6.37
C ARG A 156 9.93 -3.54 -5.24
N GLU A 157 8.86 -4.33 -5.38
CA GLU A 157 7.81 -4.45 -4.36
C GLU A 157 8.35 -5.03 -3.05
N LYS A 158 9.26 -6.01 -3.14
CA LYS A 158 9.92 -6.60 -1.97
C LYS A 158 10.80 -5.58 -1.24
N GLU A 159 11.52 -4.73 -1.95
CA GLU A 159 12.31 -3.67 -1.33
C GLU A 159 11.44 -2.63 -0.64
N ILE A 160 10.36 -2.19 -1.27
CA ILE A 160 9.41 -1.26 -0.63
C ILE A 160 8.82 -1.90 0.63
N LEU A 161 8.39 -3.17 0.56
CA LEU A 161 7.84 -3.88 1.71
C LEU A 161 8.85 -3.99 2.86
N LYS A 162 10.10 -4.32 2.56
CA LYS A 162 11.18 -4.36 3.57
C LYS A 162 11.38 -3.00 4.24
N LEU A 163 11.35 -1.90 3.47
CA LEU A 163 11.42 -0.55 4.05
C LEU A 163 10.23 -0.29 4.97
N MET A 164 9.01 -0.60 4.53
CA MET A 164 7.81 -0.43 5.35
C MET A 164 7.89 -1.21 6.66
N ILE A 165 8.38 -2.46 6.63
CA ILE A 165 8.58 -3.28 7.83
C ILE A 165 9.60 -2.65 8.78
N VAL A 166 10.72 -2.12 8.26
CA VAL A 166 11.76 -1.47 9.07
C VAL A 166 11.25 -0.15 9.66
N LEU A 167 10.44 0.60 8.92
CA LEU A 167 9.93 1.88 9.37
C LEU A 167 8.75 1.75 10.33
N LEU A 168 8.00 0.65 10.28
CA LEU A 168 6.80 0.46 11.08
C LEU A 168 7.07 0.61 12.59
N PRO A 169 8.03 -0.09 13.22
CA PRO A 169 8.29 0.06 14.67
C PRO A 169 8.77 1.46 15.05
N ILE A 170 9.59 2.09 14.20
CA ILE A 170 10.07 3.46 14.40
C ILE A 170 8.90 4.43 14.40
N SER A 171 7.99 4.25 13.43
CA SER A 171 6.80 5.07 13.26
C SER A 171 5.86 4.96 14.46
N LEU A 172 5.67 3.75 14.99
CA LEU A 172 4.85 3.49 16.18
C LEU A 172 5.49 4.09 17.45
N TYR A 173 6.81 3.96 17.61
CA TYR A 173 7.51 4.57 18.74
C TYR A 173 7.40 6.10 18.74
N LEU A 174 7.64 6.72 17.59
CA LEU A 174 7.54 8.16 17.43
C LEU A 174 6.11 8.65 17.68
N LEU A 175 5.12 7.89 17.20
CA LEU A 175 3.72 8.15 17.51
C LEU A 175 3.45 8.11 19.01
N GLN A 176 3.85 7.05 19.71
CA GLN A 176 3.64 6.93 21.15
C GLN A 176 4.28 8.10 21.90
N THR A 177 5.49 8.48 21.51
CA THR A 177 6.21 9.60 22.14
C THR A 177 5.48 10.93 21.92
N ILE A 178 4.93 11.18 20.73
CA ILE A 178 4.13 12.39 20.47
C ILE A 178 2.83 12.37 21.29
N LEU A 179 2.14 11.23 21.37
CA LEU A 179 0.92 11.08 22.17
C LEU A 179 1.19 11.28 23.66
N ASP A 180 2.35 10.83 24.14
CA ASP A 180 2.84 11.04 25.51
C ASP A 180 3.06 12.53 25.79
N ILE A 181 3.86 13.20 24.95
CA ILE A 181 4.17 14.64 25.10
C ILE A 181 2.90 15.51 24.98
N SER A 182 1.95 15.13 24.13
CA SER A 182 0.70 15.88 23.94
C SER A 182 -0.36 15.61 25.02
N GLY A 183 -0.12 14.69 25.96
CA GLY A 183 -1.07 14.35 27.02
C GLY A 183 -2.32 13.63 26.53
N LEU A 184 -2.29 13.03 25.33
CA LEU A 184 -3.44 12.38 24.66
C LEU A 184 -3.49 10.85 24.88
N GLN A 185 -2.71 10.31 25.83
CA GLN A 185 -2.56 8.87 26.05
C GLN A 185 -3.83 8.13 26.50
N ASN A 186 -4.84 8.82 27.04
CA ASN A 186 -6.01 8.20 27.68
C ASN A 186 -7.14 7.78 26.72
N ILE A 187 -6.91 7.72 25.41
CA ILE A 187 -7.93 7.28 24.45
C ILE A 187 -7.88 5.74 24.38
N SER A 188 -8.86 5.13 25.06
CA SER A 188 -9.01 3.68 25.26
C SER A 188 -8.85 2.86 23.97
N LEU A 189 -7.93 1.89 24.00
CA LEU A 189 -7.72 0.87 22.95
C LEU A 189 -8.93 -0.05 22.72
N THR A 190 -9.92 -0.07 23.63
CA THR A 190 -11.02 -1.04 23.61
C THR A 190 -12.24 -0.62 22.79
N THR A 191 -12.40 0.66 22.44
CA THR A 191 -13.60 1.16 21.75
C THR A 191 -13.47 1.25 20.23
N GLY A 192 -12.33 0.86 19.64
CA GLY A 192 -12.12 0.81 18.18
C GLY A 192 -12.07 2.16 17.46
N GLU A 193 -12.58 3.23 18.07
CA GLU A 193 -12.45 4.62 17.64
C GLU A 193 -11.21 5.26 18.29
N THR A 194 -10.02 4.88 17.84
CA THR A 194 -8.80 5.45 18.44
C THR A 194 -8.16 6.45 17.50
N ALA A 195 -7.90 7.65 18.02
CA ALA A 195 -7.02 8.65 17.39
C ALA A 195 -5.68 8.03 16.96
N LEU A 196 -5.23 6.98 17.65
CA LEU A 196 -4.07 6.16 17.30
C LEU A 196 -4.21 5.49 15.93
N GLY A 197 -5.36 4.90 15.58
CA GLY A 197 -5.59 4.32 14.26
C GLY A 197 -5.51 5.35 13.14
N TRP A 198 -6.16 6.50 13.33
CA TRP A 198 -6.10 7.63 12.39
C TRP A 198 -4.69 8.21 12.24
N PHE A 199 -3.94 8.30 13.34
CA PHE A 199 -2.58 8.82 13.31
C PHE A 199 -1.59 7.84 12.67
N ILE A 200 -1.75 6.53 12.89
CA ILE A 200 -1.00 5.49 12.18
C ILE A 200 -1.25 5.60 10.67
N GLU A 201 -2.52 5.77 10.28
CA GLU A 201 -2.91 5.91 8.88
C GLU A 201 -2.22 7.13 8.24
N ILE A 202 -2.27 8.29 8.91
CA ILE A 202 -1.58 9.50 8.45
C ILE A 202 -0.07 9.27 8.33
N LEU A 203 0.55 8.68 9.34
CA LEU A 203 2.00 8.44 9.36
C LEU A 203 2.41 7.49 8.22
N MET A 204 1.62 6.45 7.97
CA MET A 204 1.81 5.53 6.84
C MET A 204 1.63 6.25 5.50
N VAL A 205 0.66 7.16 5.38
CA VAL A 205 0.49 8.01 4.19
C VAL A 205 1.74 8.84 3.94
N TYR A 206 2.32 9.48 4.97
CA TYR A 206 3.54 10.28 4.81
C TYR A 206 4.74 9.43 4.36
N ILE A 207 4.97 8.29 5.01
CA ILE A 207 6.06 7.37 4.65
C ILE A 207 5.88 6.87 3.22
N ALA A 208 4.66 6.46 2.86
CA ALA A 208 4.35 5.99 1.53
C ALA A 208 4.53 7.10 0.48
N THR A 209 4.12 8.34 0.77
CA THR A 209 4.33 9.51 -0.10
C THR A 209 5.82 9.74 -0.36
N PHE A 210 6.64 9.66 0.69
CA PHE A 210 8.08 9.81 0.59
C PHE A 210 8.72 8.72 -0.29
N ILE A 211 8.43 7.45 -0.01
CA ILE A 211 8.94 6.32 -0.80
C ILE A 211 8.48 6.45 -2.25
N PHE A 212 7.21 6.76 -2.48
CA PHE A 212 6.65 6.92 -3.81
C PHE A 212 7.30 8.06 -4.59
N SER A 213 7.69 9.16 -3.94
CA SER A 213 8.40 10.27 -4.58
C SER A 213 9.78 9.86 -5.14
N ILE A 214 10.50 9.02 -4.39
CA ILE A 214 11.81 8.47 -4.81
C ILE A 214 11.60 7.47 -5.96
N GLU A 215 10.58 6.63 -5.84
CA GLU A 215 10.21 5.66 -6.87
C GLU A 215 9.72 6.30 -8.17
N LEU A 216 9.11 7.48 -8.11
CA LEU A 216 8.80 8.31 -9.28
C LEU A 216 10.07 8.84 -9.94
N LEU A 217 11.03 9.34 -9.17
CA LEU A 217 12.33 9.79 -9.71
C LEU A 217 13.11 8.65 -10.33
N PHE A 218 13.10 7.48 -9.70
CA PHE A 218 13.60 6.26 -10.30
C PHE A 218 12.85 6.02 -11.63
N SER A 219 11.54 5.81 -11.59
CA SER A 219 10.76 5.46 -12.80
C SER A 219 10.88 6.47 -13.95
N SER A 220 11.16 7.75 -13.66
CA SER A 220 11.35 8.80 -14.65
C SER A 220 12.59 8.68 -15.54
N GLN A 221 13.57 7.84 -15.17
CA GLN A 221 14.83 7.66 -15.90
C GLN A 221 15.58 8.97 -16.21
N ILE A 222 15.45 9.96 -15.31
CA ILE A 222 16.15 11.25 -15.41
C ILE A 222 17.64 11.03 -15.16
N ALA A 223 18.46 11.41 -16.14
CA ALA A 223 19.91 11.40 -16.06
C ALA A 223 20.46 12.83 -16.06
N PHE A 224 21.51 13.05 -15.28
CA PHE A 224 22.26 14.31 -15.26
C PHE A 224 23.72 14.00 -15.60
N LYS A 225 24.25 14.65 -16.64
CA LYS A 225 25.62 14.40 -17.16
C LYS A 225 25.87 12.89 -17.46
N GLY A 226 24.87 12.18 -17.99
CA GLY A 226 24.98 10.75 -18.32
C GLY A 226 25.04 9.81 -17.11
N ARG A 227 24.60 10.28 -15.93
CA ARG A 227 24.42 9.46 -14.74
C ARG A 227 22.96 9.47 -14.32
N TYR A 228 22.39 8.29 -14.16
CA TYR A 228 21.01 8.13 -13.74
C TYR A 228 20.81 8.56 -12.28
N PHE A 229 20.23 9.74 -12.11
CA PHE A 229 20.02 10.37 -10.81
C PHE A 229 19.03 9.58 -9.94
N GLY A 230 17.93 9.11 -10.56
CA GLY A 230 16.88 8.39 -9.84
C GLY A 230 17.35 7.10 -9.17
N GLU A 231 18.23 6.33 -9.82
CA GLU A 231 18.83 5.12 -9.23
C GLU A 231 19.79 5.43 -8.10
N GLN A 232 20.67 6.42 -8.30
CA GLN A 232 21.61 6.82 -7.25
C GLN A 232 20.87 7.27 -5.99
N LEU A 233 19.85 8.13 -6.15
CA LEU A 233 19.02 8.61 -5.05
C LEU A 233 18.30 7.46 -4.35
N ARG A 234 17.66 6.56 -5.11
CA ARG A 234 16.96 5.40 -4.54
C ARG A 234 17.92 4.52 -3.75
N ASN A 235 19.04 4.12 -4.34
CA ASN A 235 20.02 3.24 -3.70
C ASN A 235 20.61 3.86 -2.44
N GLN A 236 20.96 5.15 -2.49
CA GLN A 236 21.51 5.86 -1.33
C GLN A 236 20.47 5.99 -0.21
N THR A 237 19.24 6.41 -0.52
CA THR A 237 18.18 6.55 0.48
C THR A 237 17.78 5.21 1.07
N TYR A 238 17.60 4.17 0.25
CA TYR A 238 17.21 2.84 0.73
C TYR A 238 18.29 2.27 1.62
N ARG A 239 19.56 2.33 1.19
CA ARG A 239 20.69 1.90 2.01
C ARG A 239 20.72 2.64 3.33
N SER A 240 20.59 3.97 3.31
CA SER A 240 20.58 4.79 4.53
C SER A 240 19.43 4.41 5.48
N LEU A 241 18.21 4.27 4.96
CA LEU A 241 17.03 3.88 5.72
C LEU A 241 17.20 2.48 6.32
N TYR A 242 17.82 1.54 5.62
CA TYR A 242 18.11 0.23 6.19
C TYR A 242 19.21 0.29 7.26
N SER A 243 20.32 0.96 6.99
CA SER A 243 21.46 0.99 7.92
C SER A 243 21.16 1.75 9.21
N VAL A 244 20.31 2.78 9.14
CA VAL A 244 19.89 3.56 10.32
C VAL A 244 18.60 3.00 10.91
N GLY A 245 17.63 2.69 10.05
CA GLY A 245 16.31 2.26 10.48
C GLY A 245 16.29 0.85 11.06
N ALA A 246 17.07 -0.11 10.55
CA ALA A 246 17.02 -1.47 11.10
C ALA A 246 17.51 -1.54 12.56
N PRO A 247 18.64 -0.93 12.96
CA PRO A 247 19.03 -0.86 14.37
C PRO A 247 18.01 -0.15 15.25
N ILE A 248 17.46 0.99 14.81
CA ILE A 248 16.46 1.74 15.57
C ILE A 248 15.18 0.91 15.69
N SER A 249 14.73 0.26 14.62
CA SER A 249 13.56 -0.61 14.63
C SER A 249 13.71 -1.77 15.61
N ILE A 250 14.89 -2.40 15.68
CA ILE A 250 15.18 -3.45 16.65
C ILE A 250 15.15 -2.88 18.07
N LEU A 251 15.80 -1.73 18.30
CA LEU A 251 15.80 -1.07 19.60
C LEU A 251 14.37 -0.69 20.03
N SER A 252 13.57 -0.13 19.13
CA SER A 252 12.17 0.20 19.35
C SER A 252 11.34 -1.04 19.70
N LEU A 253 11.56 -2.17 19.02
CA LEU A 253 10.89 -3.43 19.40
C LEU A 253 11.29 -3.89 20.80
N ILE A 254 12.57 -3.82 21.16
CA ILE A 254 13.07 -4.22 22.48
C ILE A 254 12.57 -3.29 23.59
N LEU A 255 12.46 -1.99 23.32
CA LEU A 255 12.02 -1.00 24.31
C LEU A 255 10.49 -0.96 24.49
N PHE A 256 9.74 -1.53 23.55
CA PHE A 256 8.27 -1.41 23.49
C PHE A 256 7.52 -2.73 23.72
N VAL A 257 8.19 -3.87 23.53
CA VAL A 257 7.73 -5.20 24.01
C VAL A 257 8.15 -5.35 25.48
#